data_AF-A0A540V1Q1-F1
#
_entry.id   AF-A0A540V1Q1-F1
#
_cell.length_a   1.000
_cell.length_b   1.000
_cell.length_c   1.000
_cell.angle_alpha   90.00
_cell.angle_beta   90.00
_cell.angle_gamma   90.00
#
_symmetry.space_group_name_H-M   'P 1'
#
loop_
_entity.id
_entity.type
_entity.pdbx_description
1 polymer ?
#
loop_
_entity_poly.entity_id
_entity_poly.type
_entity_poly.pdbx_seq_one_letter_code
_entity_poly.pdbx_strand_id
1 'polypeptide(L)' 'MNRIQSVKQKIQYMNEVEAKSILLLIYAKLDNAIDQGDEELLKETAEEIFDLYHKLPHRILN' A
#
# COMPACT_ATOMS: atom_id res chain seq x y z
N MET A 1 1.99 -11.81 14.11
CA MET A 1 2.43 -11.56 12.72
C MET A 1 2.71 -10.06 12.59
N ASN A 2 3.89 -9.64 12.12
CA ASN A 2 4.15 -8.20 11.99
C ASN A 2 3.27 -7.60 10.88
N ARG A 3 2.93 -6.32 11.00
CA ARG A 3 2.05 -5.60 10.07
C ARG A 3 2.51 -5.71 8.60
N ILE A 4 3.82 -5.59 8.35
CA ILE A 4 4.43 -5.74 7.02
C ILE A 4 4.18 -7.14 6.42
N GLN A 5 4.30 -8.21 7.20
CA GLN A 5 4.06 -9.58 6.73
C GLN A 5 2.59 -9.80 6.33
N SER A 6 1.64 -9.21 7.06
CA SER A 6 0.22 -9.29 6.71
C SER A 6 -0.08 -8.60 5.38
N VAL A 7 0.47 -7.41 5.15
CA VAL A 7 0.32 -6.70 3.86
C VAL A 7 1.03 -7.47 2.73
N LYS A 8 2.22 -8.01 2.98
CA LYS A 8 2.95 -8.83 2.01
C LYS A 8 2.13 -10.05 1.56
N GLN A 9 1.51 -10.78 2.50
CA GLN A 9 0.65 -11.91 2.17
C GLN A 9 -0.55 -11.48 1.32
N LYS A 10 -1.22 -10.37 1.66
CA LYS A 10 -2.34 -9.86 0.87
C LYS A 10 -1.95 -9.56 -0.58
N ILE A 11 -0.81 -8.91 -0.80
CA ILE A 11 -0.30 -8.61 -2.15
C ILE A 11 0.02 -9.92 -2.91
N GLN A 12 0.56 -10.93 -2.24
CA GLN A 12 0.85 -12.23 -2.87
C GLN A 12 -0.39 -12.98 -3.37
N TYR A 13 -1.57 -12.70 -2.80
CA TYR A 13 -2.85 -13.29 -3.22
C TYR A 13 -3.61 -12.44 -4.26
N MET A 14 -3.08 -11.27 -4.64
CA MET A 14 -3.66 -10.43 -5.69
C MET A 14 -3.24 -10.92 -7.07
N ASN A 15 -4.07 -10.68 -8.08
CA ASN A 15 -3.65 -10.92 -9.46
C ASN A 15 -2.61 -9.85 -9.90
N GLU A 16 -1.89 -10.14 -10.98
CA GLU A 16 -0.79 -9.28 -11.44
C GLU A 16 -1.23 -7.83 -11.73
N VAL A 17 -2.41 -7.62 -12.30
CA VAL A 17 -2.96 -6.30 -12.60
C VAL A 17 -3.26 -5.53 -11.32
N GLU A 18 -3.86 -6.19 -10.34
CA GLU A 18 -4.15 -5.61 -9.02
C GLU A 18 -2.86 -5.22 -8.30
N ALA A 19 -1.87 -6.12 -8.25
CA ALA A 19 -0.59 -5.86 -7.59
C ALA A 19 0.19 -4.70 -8.26
N LYS A 20 0.20 -4.64 -9.60
CA LYS A 20 0.85 -3.56 -10.36
C LYS A 20 0.16 -2.21 -10.15
N SER A 21 -1.17 -2.19 -10.15
CA SER A 21 -1.95 -0.96 -9.92
C SER A 21 -1.69 -0.38 -8.52
N ILE A 22 -1.55 -1.26 -7.53
CA ILE A 22 -1.24 -0.92 -6.15
C ILE A 22 0.15 -0.28 -6.01
N LEU A 23 1.16 -0.90 -6.64
CA LEU A 23 2.52 -0.34 -6.65
C LEU A 23 2.56 1.03 -7.33
N LEU A 24 1.80 1.21 -8.41
CA LEU A 24 1.70 2.50 -9.11
C LEU A 24 1.07 3.58 -8.24
N LEU A 25 0.00 3.26 -7.49
CA LEU A 25 -0.64 4.19 -6.56
C LEU A 25 0.29 4.59 -5.41
N ILE A 26 1.07 3.64 -4.88
CA ILE A 26 2.08 3.91 -3.85
C ILE A 26 3.12 4.88 -4.39
N TYR A 27 3.63 4.58 -5.58
CA TYR A 27 4.65 5.41 -6.23
C TYR A 27 4.14 6.84 -6.47
N ALA A 28 2.96 7.02 -7.07
CA ALA A 28 2.39 8.33 -7.35
C ALA A 28 2.14 9.17 -6.08
N LYS A 29 1.71 8.52 -4.99
CA LYS A 29 1.53 9.19 -3.69
C LYS A 29 2.86 9.61 -3.07
N LEU A 30 3.89 8.76 -3.14
CA LEU A 30 5.23 9.08 -2.65
C LEU A 30 5.89 10.18 -3.49
N ASP A 31 5.75 10.14 -4.81
CA ASP A 31 6.29 11.15 -5.73
C ASP A 31 5.75 12.54 -5.41
N ASN A 32 4.44 12.66 -5.19
CA ASN A 32 3.81 13.91 -4.77
C ASN A 32 4.29 14.38 -3.38
N ALA A 33 4.48 13.47 -2.42
CA ALA A 33 5.00 13.82 -1.11
C ALA A 33 6.48 14.26 -1.15
N ILE A 34 7.30 13.63 -2.01
CA ILE A 34 8.70 13.99 -2.24
C ILE A 34 8.79 15.37 -2.88
N ASP A 35 7.95 15.67 -3.88
CA ASP A 35 7.92 16.97 -4.55
C ASP A 35 7.53 18.11 -3.58
N GLN A 36 6.69 17.81 -2.58
CA GLN A 36 6.30 18.76 -1.54
C GLN A 36 7.35 18.92 -0.41
N GLY A 37 8.36 18.04 -0.34
CA GLY A 37 9.55 18.20 0.50
C GLY A 37 9.35 18.00 2.01
N ASP A 38 8.22 17.46 2.44
CA ASP A 38 7.89 17.30 3.87
C ASP A 38 7.96 15.81 4.28
N GLU A 39 8.96 15.48 5.11
CA GLU A 39 9.21 14.13 5.64
C GLU A 39 8.02 13.61 6.47
N GLU A 40 7.30 14.51 7.15
CA GLU A 40 6.11 14.16 7.93
C GLU A 40 4.96 13.74 7.00
N LEU A 41 4.75 14.50 5.93
CA LEU A 41 3.76 14.19 4.89
C LEU A 41 4.06 12.85 4.20
N LEU A 42 5.33 12.53 4.01
CA LEU A 42 5.79 11.27 3.41
C LEU A 42 5.50 10.08 4.33
N LYS A 43 5.70 10.26 5.64
CA LYS A 43 5.38 9.25 6.66
C LYS A 43 3.87 9.03 6.80
N GLU A 44 3.08 10.10 6.87
CA GLU A 44 1.61 10.03 6.92
C GLU A 44 1.06 9.34 5.67
N THR A 45 1.57 9.72 4.49
CA THR A 45 1.18 9.12 3.21
C THR A 45 1.48 7.62 3.20
N ALA A 46 2.65 7.20 3.70
CA ALA A 46 3.00 5.79 3.81
C ALA A 46 2.09 5.03 4.78
N GLU A 47 1.71 5.64 5.91
CA GLU A 47 0.77 5.05 6.88
C GLU A 47 -0.65 4.91 6.32
N GLU A 48 -1.16 5.92 5.61
CA GLU A 48 -2.47 5.87 4.94
C GLU A 48 -2.56 4.74 3.91
N ILE A 49 -1.53 4.63 3.07
CA ILE A 49 -1.39 3.57 2.08
C ILE A 49 -1.44 2.21 2.78
N PHE A 50 -0.65 2.06 3.84
CA PHE A 50 -0.58 0.82 4.60
C PHE A 50 -1.93 0.46 5.19
N ASP A 51 -2.64 1.42 5.80
CA ASP A 51 -3.95 1.22 6.41
C ASP A 51 -5.02 0.85 5.38
N LEU A 52 -4.99 1.45 4.19
CA LEU A 52 -5.87 1.07 3.08
C LEU A 52 -5.72 -0.42 2.74
N TYR A 53 -4.48 -0.91 2.59
CA TYR A 53 -4.22 -2.33 2.34
C TYR A 53 -4.58 -3.22 3.51
N HIS A 54 -4.34 -2.76 4.74
CA HIS A 54 -4.69 -3.51 5.92
C HIS A 54 -6.22 -3.70 6.05
N LYS A 55 -7.01 -2.71 5.61
CA LYS A 55 -8.48 -2.74 5.64
C LYS A 55 -9.12 -3.46 4.45
N LEU A 56 -8.38 -3.74 3.36
CA LEU A 56 -8.93 -4.51 2.26
C LEU A 56 -9.48 -5.86 2.76
N PRO A 57 -10.72 -6.22 2.39
CA PRO A 57 -11.28 -7.51 2.74
C PRO A 57 -10.33 -8.59 2.26
N HIS A 58 -10.08 -9.59 3.10
CA HIS A 58 -9.42 -10.79 2.62
C HIS A 58 -10.33 -11.34 1.53
N ARG A 59 -9.80 -11.57 0.32
CA ARG A 59 -10.54 -12.38 -0.65
C ARG A 59 -10.81 -13.71 0.04
N ILE A 60 -12.06 -13.93 0.43
CA ILE A 60 -12.54 -15.24 0.86
C ILE A 60 -12.50 -16.04 -0.44
N LEU A 61 -11.45 -16.88 -0.57
CA LEU A 61 -11.37 -17.88 -1.62
C LEU A 61 -12.57 -18.81 -1.42
N ASN A 62 -13.57 -18.70 -2.29
CA ASN A 62 -14.50 -19.79 -2.58
C ASN A 62 -13.82 -20.75 -3.54
#